data_AF-M0NDP8-F1
#
_entry.id   AF-M0NDP8-F1
#
_cell.length_a   1.000
_cell.length_b   1.000
_cell.length_c   1.000
_cell.angle_alpha   90.00
_cell.angle_beta   90.00
_cell.angle_gamma   90.00
#
_symmetry.space_group_name_H-M   'P 1'
#
loop_
_entity.id
_entity.type
_entity.pdbx_description
1 polymer ?
#
loop_
_entity_poly.entity_id
_entity_poly.type
_entity_poly.pdbx_seq_one_letter_code
_entity_poly.pdbx_strand_id
1 'polypeptide(L)'
;MIRPGSHKTLRGIGKRLDINEHRVRRFISESPCEHNAVQDHLNEHIPETIASPEAMLIVDDVDILKDGYDSVGVKSQYAGSIGKISSCQVGVDCVLAVPGDHYNADQLTWPLGCELYLPQNWATSDEFAERRHDCGVPRDLSFRTKPQIALELLARAREASVPHACVGADSGYGELRSFRKQLRDWSEPYILGVGPKDMHVIPDRGVRRYLPG
;
A
#
# COMPACT_ATOMS: atom_id res chain seq x y z
N MET A 1 11.36 0.58 -15.94
CA MET A 1 10.66 -0.71 -15.86
C MET A 1 11.66 -1.84 -15.61
N ILE A 2 11.65 -2.47 -14.43
CA ILE A 2 12.55 -3.60 -14.13
C ILE A 2 12.07 -4.79 -14.98
N ARG A 3 12.89 -5.20 -15.96
CA ARG A 3 12.57 -6.29 -16.88
C ARG A 3 12.41 -7.63 -16.12
N PRO A 4 11.53 -8.53 -16.58
CA PRO A 4 11.44 -9.91 -16.06
C PRO A 4 12.82 -10.59 -16.09
N GLY A 5 13.18 -11.33 -15.03
CA GLY A 5 14.46 -12.03 -14.95
C GLY A 5 14.61 -12.90 -13.71
N SER A 6 15.36 -14.01 -13.83
CA SER A 6 15.37 -15.14 -12.90
C SER A 6 16.02 -14.88 -11.52
N HIS A 7 16.66 -13.74 -11.28
CA HIS A 7 17.41 -13.52 -10.04
C HIS A 7 17.23 -12.12 -9.46
N LYS A 8 16.35 -11.98 -8.46
CA LYS A 8 16.13 -10.76 -7.65
C LYS A 8 17.32 -10.40 -6.73
N THR A 9 18.50 -11.02 -6.90
CA THR A 9 19.70 -10.73 -6.10
C THR A 9 20.38 -9.43 -6.56
N LEU A 10 21.12 -8.76 -5.67
CA LEU A 10 21.89 -7.55 -6.01
C LEU A 10 22.83 -7.78 -7.20
N ARG A 11 23.54 -8.91 -7.20
CA ARG A 11 24.34 -9.38 -8.33
C ARG A 11 23.53 -9.51 -9.62
N GLY A 12 22.35 -10.11 -9.54
CA GLY A 12 21.46 -10.32 -10.68
C GLY A 12 20.90 -9.01 -11.24
N ILE A 13 20.59 -8.05 -10.37
CA ILE A 13 20.17 -6.69 -10.76
C ILE A 13 21.34 -5.95 -11.40
N GLY A 14 22.52 -5.97 -10.78
CA GLY A 14 23.73 -5.35 -11.31
C GLY A 14 24.06 -5.83 -12.72
N LYS A 15 24.10 -7.15 -12.95
CA LYS A 15 24.31 -7.72 -14.29
C LYS A 15 23.29 -7.24 -15.33
N ARG A 16 22.02 -7.07 -14.95
CA ARG A 16 20.95 -6.65 -15.89
C ARG A 16 21.02 -5.17 -16.25
N LEU A 17 21.52 -4.35 -15.33
CA LEU A 17 21.66 -2.91 -15.53
C LEU A 17 23.05 -2.53 -16.07
N ASP A 18 23.94 -3.51 -16.27
CA ASP A 18 25.36 -3.29 -16.55
C ASP A 18 26.04 -2.43 -15.47
N ILE A 19 25.68 -2.67 -14.21
CA ILE A 19 26.18 -1.96 -13.04
C ILE A 19 26.84 -2.95 -12.08
N ASN A 20 27.96 -2.55 -11.48
CA ASN A 20 28.64 -3.35 -10.47
C ASN A 20 27.73 -3.57 -9.24
N GLU A 21 27.67 -4.81 -8.74
CA GLU A 21 26.88 -5.19 -7.56
C GLU A 21 27.15 -4.31 -6.33
N HIS A 22 28.40 -3.91 -6.09
CA HIS A 22 28.75 -3.03 -4.97
C HIS A 22 28.08 -1.66 -5.09
N ARG A 23 27.87 -1.14 -6.31
CA ARG A 23 27.14 0.11 -6.52
C ARG A 23 25.66 -0.05 -6.21
N VAL A 24 25.05 -1.17 -6.60
CA VAL A 24 23.65 -1.46 -6.27
C VAL A 24 23.48 -1.62 -4.76
N ARG A 25 24.40 -2.34 -4.10
CA ARG A 25 24.40 -2.49 -2.64
C ARG A 25 24.51 -1.13 -1.96
N ARG A 26 25.52 -0.33 -2.34
CA ARG A 26 25.75 1.00 -1.79
C ARG A 26 24.54 1.93 -1.98
N PHE A 27 23.91 1.89 -3.14
CA PHE A 27 22.69 2.66 -3.39
C PHE A 27 21.57 2.27 -2.43
N ILE A 28 21.37 0.98 -2.18
CA ILE A 28 20.29 0.50 -1.29
C ILE A 28 20.63 0.73 0.19
N SER A 29 21.89 0.59 0.60
CA SER A 29 22.28 0.60 2.02
C SER A 29 22.83 1.93 2.53
N GLU A 30 23.39 2.78 1.66
CA GLU A 30 24.10 4.00 2.06
C GLU A 30 23.55 5.28 1.41
N SER A 31 22.67 5.18 0.40
CA SER A 31 22.11 6.38 -0.21
C SER A 31 21.21 7.10 0.79
N PRO A 32 21.32 8.44 0.95
CA PRO A 32 20.40 9.23 1.75
C PRO A 32 19.07 9.32 1.00
N CYS A 33 18.28 8.26 1.09
CA CYS A 33 16.98 8.16 0.46
C CYS A 33 15.93 8.47 1.54
N GLU A 34 15.54 9.73 1.63
CA GLU A 34 14.46 10.13 2.54
C GLU A 34 13.16 9.51 2.05
N HIS A 35 12.63 8.56 2.84
CA HIS A 35 11.47 7.75 2.48
C HIS A 35 10.27 8.58 2.01
N ASN A 36 9.99 9.67 2.72
CA ASN A 36 8.93 10.59 2.35
C ASN A 36 9.21 11.28 1.02
N ALA A 37 10.43 11.75 0.76
CA ALA A 37 10.76 12.41 -0.50
C ALA A 37 10.61 11.47 -1.72
N VAL A 38 10.88 10.17 -1.55
CA VAL A 38 10.63 9.17 -2.61
C VAL A 38 9.15 9.05 -2.91
N GLN A 39 8.31 8.94 -1.88
CA GLN A 39 6.87 8.85 -2.07
C GLN A 39 6.28 10.13 -2.66
N ASP A 40 6.74 11.32 -2.23
CA ASP A 40 6.33 12.59 -2.85
C ASP A 40 6.69 12.61 -4.34
N HIS A 41 7.93 12.22 -4.66
CA HIS A 41 8.36 12.11 -6.04
C HIS A 41 7.47 11.17 -6.87
N LEU A 42 7.08 10.01 -6.31
CA LEU A 42 6.18 9.07 -6.98
C LEU A 42 4.78 9.65 -7.23
N ASN A 43 4.23 10.42 -6.28
CA ASN A 43 2.92 11.06 -6.41
C ASN A 43 2.94 12.24 -7.40
N GLU A 44 4.03 13.00 -7.44
CA GLU A 44 4.19 14.17 -8.32
C GLU A 44 4.58 13.81 -9.75
N HIS A 45 5.23 12.66 -9.97
CA HIS A 45 5.82 12.28 -11.26
C HIS A 45 5.15 11.04 -11.87
N ILE A 46 3.81 11.00 -11.81
CA ILE A 46 3.03 9.95 -12.46
C ILE A 46 3.23 10.05 -13.98
N PRO A 47 3.59 8.96 -14.67
CA PRO A 47 3.70 8.97 -16.13
C PRO A 47 2.38 9.36 -16.79
N GLU A 48 2.44 10.17 -17.86
CA GLU A 48 1.24 10.61 -18.62
C GLU A 48 0.38 9.44 -19.12
N THR A 49 1.00 8.27 -19.37
CA THR A 49 0.30 7.05 -19.81
C THR A 49 -0.56 6.42 -18.71
N ILE A 50 -0.38 6.82 -17.45
CA ILE A 50 -1.10 6.28 -16.27
C ILE A 50 -1.94 7.39 -15.59
N ALA A 51 -1.56 8.66 -15.74
CA ALA A 51 -2.32 9.78 -15.19
C ALA A 51 -3.69 9.92 -15.90
N SER A 52 -4.72 9.27 -15.35
CA SER A 52 -6.05 9.20 -15.95
C SER A 52 -7.14 9.43 -14.90
N PRO A 53 -8.20 10.21 -15.19
CA PRO A 53 -9.35 10.34 -14.30
C PRO A 53 -10.14 9.04 -14.16
N GLU A 54 -9.91 8.04 -15.02
CA GLU A 54 -10.51 6.69 -14.92
C GLU A 54 -9.70 5.74 -14.04
N ALA A 55 -8.54 6.17 -13.55
CA ALA A 55 -7.69 5.36 -12.70
C ALA A 55 -8.33 5.06 -11.34
N MET A 56 -7.92 3.97 -10.72
CA MET A 56 -8.29 3.58 -9.37
C MET A 56 -7.06 3.67 -8.46
N LEU A 57 -7.22 4.25 -7.27
CA LEU A 57 -6.26 4.12 -6.19
C LEU A 57 -6.52 2.82 -5.45
N ILE A 58 -5.62 1.86 -5.53
CA ILE A 58 -5.75 0.56 -4.87
C ILE A 58 -4.88 0.57 -3.61
N VAL A 59 -5.45 0.20 -2.47
CA VAL A 59 -4.70 -0.08 -1.24
C VAL A 59 -4.79 -1.55 -0.88
N ASP A 60 -3.66 -2.16 -0.54
CA ASP A 60 -3.57 -3.57 -0.15
C ASP A 60 -2.46 -3.80 0.90
N ASP A 61 -2.52 -4.98 1.51
CA ASP A 61 -1.44 -5.49 2.37
C ASP A 61 -0.48 -6.35 1.54
N VAL A 62 0.80 -6.01 1.56
CA VAL A 62 1.85 -6.82 0.92
C VAL A 62 2.64 -7.55 1.99
N ASP A 63 2.48 -8.88 2.05
CA ASP A 63 3.30 -9.73 2.90
C ASP A 63 4.64 -10.07 2.23
N ILE A 64 5.72 -9.93 3.00
CA ILE A 64 7.06 -10.34 2.58
C ILE A 64 7.60 -11.33 3.61
N LEU A 65 7.73 -12.58 3.15
CA LEU A 65 8.25 -13.67 3.97
C LEU A 65 9.64 -13.33 4.45
N LYS A 66 9.77 -13.30 5.77
CA LYS A 66 11.00 -12.92 6.42
C LYS A 66 11.07 -13.62 7.76
N ASP A 67 12.25 -14.14 8.06
CA ASP A 67 12.55 -14.75 9.34
C ASP A 67 13.93 -14.25 9.76
N GLY A 68 14.04 -13.68 10.95
CA GLY A 68 15.27 -13.06 11.42
C GLY A 68 15.07 -12.10 12.59
N TYR A 69 15.97 -12.17 13.56
CA TYR A 69 15.94 -11.34 14.76
C TYR A 69 16.02 -9.83 14.43
N ASP A 70 16.83 -9.43 13.45
CA ASP A 70 16.95 -8.00 13.07
C ASP A 70 15.98 -7.58 11.96
N SER A 71 14.97 -8.41 11.66
CA SER A 71 13.95 -8.05 10.66
C SER A 71 12.86 -7.18 11.30
N VAL A 72 12.93 -5.87 11.09
CA VAL A 72 12.00 -4.89 11.67
C VAL A 72 10.55 -5.25 11.40
N GLY A 73 9.72 -5.29 12.44
CA GLY A 73 8.28 -5.56 12.30
C GLY A 73 7.93 -6.99 11.89
N VAL A 74 8.90 -7.91 11.84
CA VAL A 74 8.61 -9.33 11.59
C VAL A 74 7.76 -9.90 12.72
N LYS A 75 6.72 -10.67 12.35
CA LYS A 75 5.87 -11.39 13.30
C LYS A 75 5.21 -12.57 12.60
N SER A 76 4.83 -13.59 13.38
CA SER A 76 3.91 -14.64 12.92
C SER A 76 2.52 -14.04 12.68
N GLN A 77 2.17 -13.88 11.40
CA GLN A 77 0.87 -13.35 10.96
C GLN A 77 0.44 -14.02 9.65
N TYR A 78 -0.81 -13.82 9.23
CA TYR A 78 -1.31 -14.40 7.99
C TYR A 78 -0.56 -13.80 6.80
N ALA A 79 0.09 -14.66 6.01
CA ALA A 79 0.81 -14.31 4.80
C ALA A 79 -0.03 -14.76 3.60
N GLY A 80 -0.67 -13.81 2.93
CA GLY A 80 -1.57 -14.07 1.80
C GLY A 80 -0.86 -14.78 0.65
N SER A 81 0.40 -14.43 0.40
CA SER A 81 1.24 -15.04 -0.65
C SER A 81 1.39 -16.57 -0.55
N ILE A 82 1.22 -17.14 0.64
CA ILE A 82 1.32 -18.58 0.90
C ILE A 82 0.08 -19.17 1.60
N GLY A 83 -0.97 -18.36 1.79
CA GLY A 83 -2.25 -18.77 2.34
C GLY A 83 -2.22 -19.30 3.78
N LYS A 84 -1.20 -18.95 4.58
CA LYS A 84 -1.04 -19.47 5.95
C LYS A 84 -0.36 -18.48 6.90
N ILE A 85 -0.43 -18.77 8.20
CA ILE A 85 0.35 -18.03 9.20
C ILE A 85 1.82 -18.38 9.04
N SER A 86 2.67 -17.36 8.92
CA SER A 86 4.12 -17.49 8.83
C SER A 86 4.80 -16.25 9.41
N SER A 87 6.09 -16.37 9.69
CA SER A 87 6.94 -15.21 9.97
C SER A 87 7.02 -14.35 8.70
N CYS A 88 6.52 -13.13 8.77
CA CYS A 88 6.61 -12.16 7.67
C CYS A 88 6.59 -10.72 8.17
N GLN A 89 7.07 -9.82 7.34
CA GLN A 89 6.79 -8.39 7.41
C GLN A 89 5.53 -8.11 6.57
N VAL A 90 4.81 -7.05 6.90
CA VAL A 90 3.68 -6.57 6.09
C VAL A 90 3.90 -5.09 5.80
N GLY A 91 3.87 -4.73 4.52
CA GLY A 91 3.69 -3.36 4.07
C GLY A 91 2.23 -3.10 3.75
N VAL A 92 1.79 -1.85 3.89
CA VAL A 92 0.56 -1.37 3.27
C VAL A 92 0.99 -0.51 2.09
N ASP A 93 0.51 -0.82 0.89
CA ASP A 93 0.85 -0.07 -0.31
C ASP A 93 -0.35 0.67 -0.89
N CYS A 94 -0.04 1.71 -1.67
CA CYS A 94 -1.00 2.44 -2.48
C CYS A 94 -0.47 2.51 -3.91
N VAL A 95 -1.30 2.04 -4.86
CA VAL A 95 -0.96 1.91 -6.26
C VAL A 95 -2.04 2.57 -7.10
N LEU A 96 -1.63 3.40 -8.06
CA LEU A 96 -2.51 3.89 -9.11
C LEU A 96 -2.61 2.80 -10.19
N ALA A 97 -3.83 2.42 -10.56
CA ALA A 97 -4.08 1.45 -11.62
C ALA A 97 -5.02 2.05 -12.67
N VAL A 98 -4.64 1.98 -13.94
CA VAL A 98 -5.52 2.31 -15.07
C VAL A 98 -6.05 1.03 -15.68
N PRO A 99 -7.35 0.96 -16.00
CA PRO A 99 -7.92 -0.18 -16.71
C PRO A 99 -7.14 -0.50 -17.98
N GLY A 100 -7.11 -1.79 -18.28
CA GLY A 100 -6.56 -2.29 -19.51
C GLY A 100 -7.39 -1.95 -20.74
N ASP A 101 -6.76 -1.74 -21.90
CA ASP A 101 -7.44 -1.43 -23.16
C ASP A 101 -8.23 -2.65 -23.70
N HIS A 102 -7.63 -3.85 -23.66
CA HIS A 102 -8.23 -5.06 -24.22
C HIS A 102 -8.51 -6.12 -23.16
N TYR A 103 -7.66 -6.23 -22.14
CA TYR A 103 -7.78 -7.24 -21.09
C TYR A 103 -7.36 -6.70 -19.73
N ASN A 104 -7.95 -7.18 -18.62
CA ASN A 104 -7.47 -6.79 -17.28
C ASN A 104 -5.95 -7.02 -17.05
N ALA A 105 -5.33 -7.93 -17.81
CA ALA A 105 -3.90 -8.21 -17.72
C ALA A 105 -3.00 -7.16 -18.38
N ASP A 106 -3.51 -6.28 -19.25
CA ASP A 106 -2.76 -5.19 -19.87
C ASP A 106 -2.86 -3.86 -19.10
N GLN A 107 -3.48 -3.90 -17.90
CA GLN A 107 -3.53 -2.77 -16.97
C GLN A 107 -2.13 -2.20 -16.68
N LEU A 108 -2.06 -0.88 -16.58
CA LEU A 108 -0.85 -0.18 -16.17
C LEU A 108 -0.96 0.22 -14.71
N THR A 109 0.13 0.03 -13.97
CA THR A 109 0.19 0.40 -12.54
C THR A 109 1.39 1.27 -12.23
N TRP A 110 1.21 2.15 -11.25
CA TRP A 110 2.24 3.03 -10.73
C TRP A 110 2.22 3.05 -9.19
N PRO A 111 3.32 2.72 -8.50
CA PRO A 111 3.35 2.79 -7.06
C PRO A 111 3.33 4.25 -6.60
N LEU A 112 2.44 4.57 -5.67
CA LEU A 112 2.37 5.90 -5.06
C LEU A 112 3.01 5.92 -3.67
N GLY A 113 3.00 4.78 -2.98
CA GLY A 113 3.60 4.68 -1.66
C GLY A 113 3.51 3.29 -1.07
N CYS A 114 4.33 3.05 -0.05
CA CYS A 114 4.35 1.82 0.71
C CYS A 114 4.94 2.10 2.09
N GLU A 115 4.26 1.65 3.14
CA GLU A 115 4.64 1.88 4.52
C GLU A 115 4.70 0.56 5.27
N LEU A 116 5.76 0.33 6.04
CA LEU A 116 5.86 -0.87 6.86
C LEU A 116 4.86 -0.80 8.02
N TYR A 117 4.00 -1.82 8.12
CA TYR A 117 3.17 -2.00 9.31
C TYR A 117 4.04 -2.55 10.44
N LEU A 118 4.31 -1.73 11.45
CA LEU A 118 4.99 -2.14 12.66
C LEU A 118 3.96 -2.69 13.67
N PRO A 119 3.99 -3.99 14.03
CA PRO A 119 3.05 -4.55 14.99
C PRO A 119 3.05 -3.78 16.32
N GLN A 120 1.91 -3.69 16.98
CA GLN A 120 1.77 -2.89 18.21
C GLN A 120 2.84 -3.22 19.26
N ASN A 121 3.12 -4.50 19.51
CA ASN A 121 4.16 -4.91 20.46
C ASN A 121 5.56 -4.45 20.04
N TRP A 122 5.86 -4.44 18.74
CA TRP A 122 7.10 -3.87 18.23
C TRP A 122 7.20 -2.37 18.50
N ALA A 123 6.09 -1.64 18.37
CA ALA A 123 6.07 -0.18 18.55
C ALA A 123 6.05 0.24 20.03
N THR A 124 5.38 -0.50 20.91
CA THR A 124 5.08 -0.04 22.27
C THR A 124 5.75 -0.82 23.41
N SER A 125 6.26 -2.03 23.16
CA SER A 125 6.88 -2.84 24.22
C SER A 125 8.35 -2.48 24.41
N ASP A 126 8.79 -2.44 25.67
CA ASP A 126 10.20 -2.28 26.06
C ASP A 126 11.05 -3.50 25.63
N GLU A 127 10.44 -4.67 25.47
CA GLU A 127 11.08 -5.88 24.94
C GLU A 127 11.72 -5.65 23.56
N PHE A 128 11.13 -4.77 22.75
CA PHE A 128 11.62 -4.46 21.41
C PHE A 128 12.46 -3.18 21.36
N ALA A 129 12.73 -2.52 22.49
CA ALA A 129 13.43 -1.23 22.51
C ALA A 129 14.85 -1.31 21.95
N GLU A 130 15.63 -2.32 22.36
CA GLU A 130 16.99 -2.56 21.86
C GLU A 130 16.96 -2.86 20.36
N ARG A 131 16.09 -3.77 19.92
CA ARG A 131 15.92 -4.11 18.50
C ARG A 131 15.51 -2.91 17.65
N ARG A 132 14.60 -2.06 18.14
CA ARG A 132 14.20 -0.81 17.45
C ARG A 132 15.40 0.12 17.29
N HIS A 133 16.23 0.25 18.32
CA HIS A 133 17.42 1.08 18.27
C HIS A 133 18.43 0.54 17.25
N ASP A 134 18.79 -0.74 17.34
CA ASP A 134 19.80 -1.38 16.50
C ASP A 134 19.40 -1.42 15.03
N CYS A 135 18.10 -1.58 14.75
CA CYS A 135 17.58 -1.58 13.39
C CYS A 135 17.25 -0.18 12.85
N GLY A 136 17.50 0.89 13.61
CA GLY A 136 17.29 2.26 13.15
C GLY A 136 15.82 2.67 13.01
N VAL A 137 14.91 2.08 13.79
CA VAL A 137 13.50 2.52 13.84
C VAL A 137 13.43 3.94 14.45
N PRO A 138 12.75 4.91 13.82
CA PRO A 138 12.61 6.26 14.36
C PRO A 138 12.02 6.26 15.78
N ARG A 139 12.59 7.08 16.67
CA ARG A 139 12.23 7.09 18.11
C ARG A 139 10.83 7.64 18.39
N ASP A 140 10.36 8.51 17.52
CA ASP A 140 9.06 9.17 17.54
C ASP A 140 7.96 8.38 16.81
N LEU A 141 8.30 7.22 16.23
CA LEU A 141 7.34 6.38 15.54
C LEU A 141 6.34 5.78 16.54
N SER A 142 5.09 6.23 16.44
CA SER A 142 3.96 5.65 17.17
C SER A 142 3.33 4.50 16.40
N PHE A 143 2.67 3.59 17.12
CA PHE A 143 1.87 2.54 16.50
C PHE A 143 0.79 3.13 15.57
N ARG A 144 0.72 2.61 14.35
CA ARG A 144 -0.32 2.88 13.36
C ARG A 144 -0.93 1.55 12.93
N THR A 145 -2.26 1.48 12.91
CA THR A 145 -2.98 0.36 12.31
C THR A 145 -2.86 0.42 10.78
N LYS A 146 -2.99 -0.73 10.11
CA LYS A 146 -2.95 -0.78 8.64
C LYS A 146 -3.97 0.16 7.96
N PRO A 147 -5.23 0.29 8.45
CA PRO A 147 -6.18 1.26 7.90
C PRO A 147 -5.75 2.72 8.11
N GLN A 148 -5.06 3.05 9.20
CA GLN A 148 -4.50 4.39 9.39
C GLN A 148 -3.40 4.66 8.36
N ILE A 149 -2.50 3.68 8.16
CA ILE A 149 -1.45 3.77 7.14
C ILE A 149 -2.06 3.94 5.74
N ALA A 150 -3.06 3.13 5.37
CA ALA A 150 -3.75 3.25 4.09
C ALA A 150 -4.39 4.63 3.90
N LEU A 151 -5.04 5.17 4.93
CA LEU A 151 -5.61 6.53 4.87
C LEU A 151 -4.54 7.61 4.75
N GLU A 152 -3.39 7.47 5.41
CA GLU A 152 -2.26 8.40 5.27
C GLU A 152 -1.69 8.38 3.83
N LEU A 153 -1.54 7.20 3.23
CA LEU A 153 -1.12 7.06 1.83
C LEU A 153 -2.14 7.67 0.86
N LEU A 154 -3.43 7.43 1.07
CA LEU A 154 -4.50 8.03 0.27
C LEU A 154 -4.56 9.56 0.45
N ALA A 155 -4.38 10.06 1.67
CA ALA A 155 -4.32 11.50 1.94
C ALA A 155 -3.17 12.16 1.15
N ARG A 156 -2.01 11.51 1.11
CA ARG A 156 -0.86 11.99 0.33
C ARG A 156 -1.15 12.06 -1.17
N ALA A 157 -1.77 11.02 -1.73
CA ALA A 157 -2.18 11.03 -3.14
C ALA A 157 -3.21 12.14 -3.44
N ARG A 158 -4.11 12.42 -2.49
CA ARG A 158 -5.10 13.50 -2.62
C ARG A 158 -4.47 14.88 -2.52
N GLU A 159 -3.51 15.08 -1.61
CA GLU A 159 -2.74 16.32 -1.50
C GLU A 159 -1.94 16.61 -2.77
N ALA A 160 -1.37 15.58 -3.39
CA ALA A 160 -0.69 15.65 -4.69
C ALA A 160 -1.66 15.77 -5.89
N SER A 161 -2.98 15.78 -5.66
CA SER A 161 -4.01 15.85 -6.71
C SER A 161 -3.87 14.77 -7.79
N VAL A 162 -3.49 13.55 -7.38
CA VAL A 162 -3.40 12.39 -8.27
C VAL A 162 -4.77 12.18 -8.96
N PRO A 163 -4.86 12.11 -10.30
CA PRO A 163 -6.14 11.91 -10.97
C PRO A 163 -6.63 10.47 -10.76
N HIS A 164 -7.87 10.32 -10.30
CA HIS A 164 -8.52 9.03 -10.11
C HIS A 164 -10.05 9.16 -10.06
N ALA A 165 -10.73 8.06 -10.34
CA ALA A 165 -12.19 7.93 -10.26
C ALA A 165 -12.65 7.47 -8.88
N CYS A 166 -11.88 6.61 -8.23
CA CYS A 166 -12.25 6.01 -6.94
C CYS A 166 -11.08 5.31 -6.23
N VAL A 167 -11.33 4.92 -4.98
CA VAL A 167 -10.48 4.05 -4.17
C VAL A 167 -10.98 2.60 -4.19
N GLY A 168 -10.07 1.66 -4.39
CA GLY A 168 -10.29 0.21 -4.32
C GLY A 168 -9.55 -0.44 -3.16
N ALA A 169 -10.20 -1.38 -2.47
CA ALA A 169 -9.56 -2.23 -1.47
C ALA A 169 -10.35 -3.52 -1.21
N ASP A 170 -9.74 -4.50 -0.57
CA ASP A 170 -10.36 -5.77 -0.21
C ASP A 170 -11.30 -5.67 1.01
N SER A 171 -11.80 -6.82 1.50
CA SER A 171 -12.66 -6.87 2.68
C SER A 171 -11.96 -6.53 4.00
N GLY A 172 -10.63 -6.69 4.09
CA GLY A 172 -9.87 -6.29 5.28
C GLY A 172 -10.01 -4.79 5.58
N TYR A 173 -10.06 -3.97 4.54
CA TYR A 173 -10.37 -2.54 4.63
C TYR A 173 -11.87 -2.26 4.55
N GLY A 174 -12.56 -2.92 3.63
CA GLY A 174 -13.94 -2.62 3.30
C GLY A 174 -14.94 -2.96 4.40
N GLU A 175 -14.64 -3.87 5.33
CA GLU A 175 -15.48 -4.15 6.49
C GLU A 175 -15.39 -3.06 7.58
N LEU A 176 -14.31 -2.28 7.59
CA LEU A 176 -14.06 -1.27 8.62
C LEU A 176 -14.91 -0.01 8.42
N ARG A 177 -15.86 0.21 9.34
CA ARG A 177 -16.76 1.38 9.30
C ARG A 177 -16.02 2.71 9.33
N SER A 178 -14.91 2.80 10.09
CA SER A 178 -14.07 3.98 10.20
C SER A 178 -13.41 4.33 8.86
N PHE A 179 -12.85 3.32 8.17
CA PHE A 179 -12.24 3.50 6.86
C PHE A 179 -13.26 4.02 5.83
N ARG A 180 -14.41 3.35 5.72
CA ARG A 180 -15.50 3.81 4.84
C ARG A 180 -16.02 5.20 5.22
N LYS A 181 -16.06 5.52 6.51
CA LYS A 181 -16.47 6.85 6.97
C LYS A 181 -15.49 7.92 6.51
N GLN A 182 -14.19 7.69 6.65
CA GLN A 182 -13.19 8.66 6.22
C GLN A 182 -13.28 8.95 4.72
N LEU A 183 -13.45 7.92 3.88
CA LEU A 183 -13.65 8.10 2.43
C LEU A 183 -14.91 8.93 2.13
N ARG A 184 -16.02 8.69 2.84
CA ARG A 184 -17.23 9.52 2.69
C ARG A 184 -17.03 10.96 3.15
N ASP A 185 -16.33 11.18 4.27
CA ASP A 185 -16.03 12.52 4.77
C ASP A 185 -15.16 13.31 3.76
N TRP A 186 -14.33 12.59 3.01
CA TRP A 186 -13.53 13.10 1.91
C TRP A 186 -14.29 13.25 0.58
N SER A 187 -15.56 12.84 0.51
CA SER A 187 -16.32 12.71 -0.73
C SER A 187 -15.61 11.86 -1.79
N GLU A 188 -14.83 10.87 -1.34
CA GLU A 188 -14.03 9.98 -2.16
C GLU A 188 -14.88 8.78 -2.62
N PRO A 189 -15.13 8.60 -3.93
CA PRO A 189 -15.82 7.41 -4.44
C PRO A 189 -15.01 6.15 -4.14
N TYR A 190 -15.66 5.03 -3.83
CA TYR A 190 -14.95 3.79 -3.51
C TYR A 190 -15.66 2.52 -3.93
N ILE A 191 -14.87 1.48 -4.20
CA ILE A 191 -15.30 0.10 -4.40
C ILE A 191 -14.52 -0.76 -3.41
N LEU A 192 -15.20 -1.27 -2.40
CA LEU A 192 -14.56 -2.02 -1.32
C LEU A 192 -15.17 -3.41 -1.21
N GLY A 193 -14.32 -4.42 -1.04
CA GLY A 193 -14.76 -5.75 -0.69
C GLY A 193 -15.53 -5.74 0.64
N VAL A 194 -16.61 -6.50 0.73
CA VAL A 194 -17.35 -6.68 1.99
C VAL A 194 -17.74 -8.13 2.13
N GLY A 195 -17.59 -8.69 3.33
CA GLY A 195 -18.11 -10.01 3.63
C GLY A 195 -19.62 -10.07 3.46
N PRO A 196 -20.19 -11.24 3.09
CA PRO A 196 -21.63 -11.42 2.90
C PRO A 196 -22.43 -11.35 4.21
N LYS A 197 -21.78 -11.28 5.38
CA LYS A 197 -22.43 -11.25 6.69
C LYS A 197 -22.56 -9.80 7.17
N ASP A 198 -23.76 -9.43 7.62
CA ASP A 198 -24.11 -8.15 8.27
C ASP A 198 -24.08 -6.87 7.40
N MET A 199 -24.19 -6.99 6.07
CA MET A 199 -24.41 -5.81 5.23
C MET A 199 -25.88 -5.38 5.28
N HIS A 200 -26.20 -4.48 6.21
CA HIS A 200 -27.45 -3.72 6.16
C HIS A 200 -27.42 -2.75 4.99
N VAL A 201 -28.00 -3.16 3.86
CA VAL A 201 -28.25 -2.27 2.72
C VAL A 201 -29.36 -1.31 3.13
N ILE A 202 -29.03 -0.04 3.28
CA ILE A 202 -30.03 1.04 3.40
C ILE A 202 -30.25 1.54 1.97
N PRO A 203 -31.33 1.13 1.27
CA PRO A 203 -31.60 1.64 -0.06
C PRO A 203 -31.77 3.17 0.02
N ASP A 204 -31.28 3.86 -1.00
CA ASP A 204 -31.53 5.28 -1.14
C ASP A 204 -33.05 5.49 -1.13
N ARG A 205 -33.55 6.41 -0.30
CA ARG A 205 -34.97 6.72 -0.23
C ARG A 205 -35.31 7.50 -1.49
N GLY A 206 -35.57 6.76 -2.57
CA GLY A 206 -35.97 7.29 -3.85
C GLY A 206 -37.06 8.34 -3.69
N VAL A 207 -36.79 9.52 -4.22
CA VAL A 207 -37.78 10.56 -4.51
C VAL A 207 -38.96 9.89 -5.21
N ARG A 208 -40.13 9.84 -4.56
CA ARG A 208 -41.40 9.44 -5.18
C ARG A 208 -41.68 10.39 -6.35
N ARG A 209 -41.38 9.99 -7.58
CA ARG A 209 -42.03 10.57 -8.76
C ARG A 209 -43.39 9.90 -8.92
N TYR A 210 -44.44 10.62 -8.54
CA TYR A 210 -45.80 10.33 -9.01
C TYR A 210 -45.83 10.58 -10.52
N LEU A 211 -46.16 9.54 -11.29
CA LEU A 211 -46.65 9.74 -12.66
C LEU A 211 -48.17 9.95 -12.56
N PRO A 212 -48.73 11.07 -13.08
CA PRO A 212 -50.17 11.20 -13.25
C PRO A 212 -50.64 10.21 -14.34
N GLY A 213 -51.81 9.61 -14.10
CA GLY A 213 -52.38 8.53 -14.90
C GLY A 213 -53.04 8.94 -16.20
#